data_AF-A0A963SEH4-F1
#
_entry.id   AF-A0A963SEH4-F1
#
_cell.length_a   1.000
_cell.length_b   1.000
_cell.length_c   1.000
_cell.angle_alpha   90.00
_cell.angle_beta   90.00
_cell.angle_gamma   90.00
#
_symmetry.space_group_name_H-M   'P 1'
#
loop_
_entity.id
_entity.type
_entity.pdbx_description
1 polymer ?
#
loop_
_entity_poly.entity_id
_entity_poly.type
_entity_poly.pdbx_seq_one_letter_code
_entity_poly.pdbx_strand_id
1 'polypeptide(L)'
;MPNRFRLLATVASASLLAASPSFAQDAPIVQPGAPGQDSKRLNASEATQLAGSRYIQADLDFMQAMIPHHYQASQMVALVADRTNNEDVNNIARKIAAGQEDEITFMQQWLRDRGAKAPDPAAHAKMGHDVSMMHAGMAGMATPAQMAQLAAASGTEFDRLFLTLMMAHHKGALEMVDDLFDQQGAAYDPVMYRFVTDVRTDQNSEVDRMNALLEGLAEDPRTTLAAGYLDAGQAIKGLTLVGSLPKPAGFFDPENPAGMQLEAATESPVAKPVEDNKDGGKQDEASKAIAALKTAISALESATKDDN
;
A
#
# COMPACT_ATOMS: atom_id res chain seq x y z
N MET A 1 -66.32 28.88 -82.89
CA MET A 1 -66.05 30.33 -83.04
C MET A 1 -66.45 31.04 -81.75
N PRO A 2 -65.72 32.02 -81.19
CA PRO A 2 -64.28 32.31 -81.24
C PRO A 2 -63.62 32.47 -79.83
N ASN A 3 -62.29 32.36 -79.82
CA ASN A 3 -61.29 33.03 -78.99
C ASN A 3 -61.73 34.15 -78.01
N ARG A 4 -61.03 34.24 -76.85
CA ARG A 4 -60.17 35.38 -76.40
C ARG A 4 -59.65 35.10 -74.97
N PHE A 5 -58.36 34.84 -74.76
CA PHE A 5 -57.24 35.79 -74.51
C PHE A 5 -57.16 36.37 -73.07
N ARG A 6 -55.94 36.26 -72.51
CA ARG A 6 -55.26 37.04 -71.43
C ARG A 6 -55.28 36.42 -70.02
N LEU A 7 -54.14 35.94 -69.50
CA LEU A 7 -52.91 36.59 -68.98
C LEU A 7 -53.01 36.93 -67.48
N LEU A 8 -51.93 36.58 -66.76
CA LEU A 8 -51.50 37.02 -65.42
C LEU A 8 -52.22 36.44 -64.19
N ALA A 9 -51.52 35.59 -63.42
CA ALA A 9 -50.84 36.05 -62.21
C ALA A 9 -50.13 34.86 -61.51
N THR A 10 -48.82 34.89 -61.57
CA THR A 10 -47.91 34.20 -60.64
C THR A 10 -48.10 34.74 -59.22
N VAL A 11 -48.34 33.87 -58.23
CA VAL A 11 -47.64 33.91 -56.94
C VAL A 11 -47.48 32.47 -56.46
N ALA A 12 -46.24 31.99 -56.49
CA ALA A 12 -45.80 30.79 -55.82
C ALA A 12 -45.70 31.07 -54.32
N SER A 13 -46.33 30.25 -53.49
CA SER A 13 -46.01 30.13 -52.07
C SER A 13 -45.58 28.69 -51.79
N ALA A 14 -44.36 28.38 -52.24
CA ALA A 14 -43.63 27.24 -51.72
C ALA A 14 -42.99 27.68 -50.40
N SER A 15 -43.54 27.21 -49.29
CA SER A 15 -42.96 27.36 -47.96
C SER A 15 -41.61 26.65 -47.92
N LEU A 16 -40.53 27.42 -48.11
CA LEU A 16 -39.16 26.99 -47.83
C LEU A 16 -39.03 26.78 -46.32
N LEU A 17 -39.10 25.52 -45.85
CA LEU A 17 -38.41 25.15 -44.62
C LEU A 17 -36.91 25.21 -44.93
N ALA A 18 -36.30 26.36 -44.70
CA ALA A 18 -34.85 26.47 -44.60
C ALA A 18 -34.42 25.77 -43.31
N ALA A 19 -34.05 24.50 -43.42
CA ALA A 19 -33.23 23.85 -42.41
C ALA A 19 -31.86 24.53 -42.45
N SER A 20 -31.64 25.51 -41.59
CA SER A 20 -30.30 26.05 -41.35
C SER A 20 -29.41 24.90 -40.89
N PRO A 21 -28.28 24.59 -41.56
CA PRO A 21 -27.28 23.74 -40.96
C PRO A 21 -26.78 24.49 -39.73
N SER A 22 -27.12 23.98 -38.55
CA SER A 22 -26.50 24.43 -37.31
C SER A 22 -25.04 23.97 -37.40
N PHE A 23 -24.16 24.84 -37.90
CA PHE A 23 -22.73 24.62 -37.76
C PHE A 23 -22.46 24.55 -36.26
N ALA A 24 -22.09 23.36 -35.78
CA ALA A 24 -21.53 23.23 -34.44
C ALA A 24 -20.33 24.17 -34.36
N GLN A 25 -20.44 25.26 -33.60
CA GLN A 25 -19.31 26.12 -33.35
C GLN A 25 -18.28 25.30 -32.57
N ASP A 26 -17.12 25.10 -33.17
CA ASP A 26 -15.96 24.47 -32.53
C ASP A 26 -15.49 25.43 -31.42
N ALA A 27 -16.06 25.28 -30.22
CA ALA A 27 -15.71 26.13 -29.09
C ALA A 27 -14.24 25.87 -28.73
N PRO A 28 -13.39 26.91 -28.68
CA PRO A 28 -11.97 26.70 -28.44
C PRO A 28 -11.74 26.12 -27.04
N ILE A 29 -11.13 24.94 -26.97
CA ILE A 29 -10.74 24.32 -25.71
C ILE A 29 -9.42 24.98 -25.26
N VAL A 30 -9.45 25.63 -24.10
CA VAL A 30 -8.30 26.37 -23.56
C VAL A 30 -7.87 25.72 -22.25
N GLN A 31 -6.60 25.35 -22.16
CA GLN A 31 -5.95 24.96 -20.92
C GLN A 31 -5.33 26.22 -20.29
N PRO A 32 -5.82 26.65 -19.11
CA PRO A 32 -5.20 27.75 -18.38
C PRO A 32 -3.74 27.43 -18.04
N GLY A 33 -2.85 28.40 -18.21
CA GLY A 33 -1.47 28.30 -17.73
C GLY A 33 -1.39 28.40 -16.20
N ALA A 34 -0.22 28.08 -15.64
CA ALA A 34 0.11 28.39 -14.24
C ALA A 34 0.07 29.93 -14.00
N PRO A 35 0.00 30.41 -12.74
CA PRO A 35 0.04 31.84 -12.46
C PRO A 35 1.26 32.52 -13.10
N GLY A 36 1.02 33.50 -13.99
CA GLY A 36 2.06 34.20 -14.74
C GLY A 36 2.49 33.54 -16.06
N GLN A 37 1.84 32.45 -16.49
CA GLN A 37 2.06 31.79 -17.79
C GLN A 37 0.85 31.95 -18.71
N ASP A 38 1.11 31.97 -20.02
CA ASP A 38 0.07 32.08 -21.05
C ASP A 38 -0.78 30.80 -21.14
N SER A 39 -2.04 30.96 -21.54
CA SER A 39 -2.95 29.83 -21.75
C SER A 39 -2.69 29.15 -23.10
N LYS A 40 -2.81 27.82 -23.14
CA LYS A 40 -2.62 27.01 -24.36
C LYS A 40 -3.97 26.63 -24.97
N ARG A 41 -4.10 26.73 -26.30
CA ARG A 41 -5.25 26.15 -27.03
C ARG A 41 -4.97 24.68 -27.33
N LEU A 42 -5.96 23.84 -27.05
CA LEU A 42 -5.94 22.40 -27.32
C LEU A 42 -6.93 22.08 -28.43
N ASN A 43 -6.58 21.13 -29.30
CA ASN A 43 -7.57 20.53 -30.19
C ASN A 43 -8.42 19.47 -29.44
N ALA A 44 -9.54 19.03 -30.02
CA ALA A 44 -10.46 18.09 -29.37
C ALA A 44 -9.80 16.75 -28.99
N SER A 45 -8.85 16.26 -29.79
CA SER A 45 -8.11 15.02 -29.49
C SER A 45 -7.13 15.22 -28.33
N GLU A 46 -6.38 16.32 -28.32
CA GLU A 46 -5.48 16.68 -27.23
C GLU A 46 -6.25 16.92 -25.92
N ALA A 47 -7.39 17.61 -25.99
CA ALA A 47 -8.26 17.85 -24.85
C ALA A 47 -8.86 16.55 -24.30
N THR A 48 -9.25 15.61 -25.18
CA THR A 48 -9.74 14.28 -24.78
C THR A 48 -8.62 13.46 -24.14
N GLN A 49 -7.38 13.57 -24.65
CA GLN A 49 -6.23 12.89 -24.09
C GLN A 49 -5.81 13.51 -22.74
N LEU A 50 -5.84 14.84 -22.60
CA LEU A 50 -5.59 15.53 -21.32
C LEU A 50 -6.69 15.30 -20.29
N ALA A 51 -7.96 15.27 -20.71
CA ALA A 51 -9.07 14.86 -19.84
C ALA A 51 -9.04 13.34 -19.54
N GLY A 52 -8.37 12.56 -20.39
CA GLY A 52 -8.13 11.13 -20.25
C GLY A 52 -6.93 10.78 -19.38
N SER A 53 -5.94 11.66 -19.27
CA SER A 53 -4.81 11.54 -18.34
C SER A 53 -5.28 11.84 -16.91
N ARG A 54 -6.01 10.89 -16.32
CA ARG A 54 -6.51 10.91 -14.93
C ARG A 54 -5.41 10.71 -13.87
N TYR A 55 -4.15 10.92 -14.23
CA TYR A 55 -3.01 10.67 -13.38
C TYR A 55 -1.96 11.78 -13.54
N ILE A 56 -1.20 12.03 -12.48
CA ILE A 56 -0.09 12.98 -12.44
C ILE A 56 1.26 12.26 -12.34
N GLN A 57 2.36 13.00 -12.40
CA GLN A 57 3.69 12.39 -12.30
C GLN A 57 3.88 11.63 -10.97
N ALA A 58 3.36 12.15 -9.86
CA ALA A 58 3.42 11.47 -8.56
C ALA A 58 2.77 10.08 -8.58
N ASP A 59 1.71 9.89 -9.36
CA ASP A 59 1.06 8.59 -9.51
C ASP A 59 1.97 7.57 -10.22
N LEU A 60 2.68 8.02 -11.25
CA LEU A 60 3.67 7.20 -11.94
C LEU A 60 4.83 6.83 -11.00
N ASP A 61 5.36 7.84 -10.29
CA ASP A 61 6.50 7.67 -9.40
C ASP A 61 6.17 6.71 -8.25
N PHE A 62 4.97 6.82 -7.67
CA PHE A 62 4.47 5.90 -6.65
C PHE A 62 4.40 4.46 -7.17
N MET A 63 3.77 4.23 -8.32
CA MET A 63 3.65 2.88 -8.89
C MET A 63 5.01 2.28 -9.23
N GLN A 64 5.94 3.10 -9.73
CA GLN A 64 7.30 2.66 -10.03
C GLN A 64 8.10 2.34 -8.77
N ALA A 65 7.93 3.12 -7.70
CA ALA A 65 8.60 2.92 -6.42
C ALA A 65 8.05 1.72 -5.62
N MET A 66 6.73 1.49 -5.71
CA MET A 66 6.06 0.45 -4.93
C MET A 66 6.31 -0.97 -5.48
N ILE A 67 6.63 -1.11 -6.77
CA ILE A 67 7.03 -2.40 -7.38
C ILE A 67 8.25 -3.04 -6.69
N PRO A 68 9.44 -2.38 -6.62
CA PRO A 68 10.59 -2.97 -5.94
C PRO A 68 10.39 -3.08 -4.42
N HIS A 69 9.55 -2.24 -3.82
CA HIS A 69 9.16 -2.36 -2.42
C HIS A 69 8.42 -3.68 -2.17
N HIS A 70 7.32 -3.94 -2.90
CA HIS A 70 6.57 -5.20 -2.82
C HIS A 70 7.45 -6.43 -3.14
N TYR A 71 8.41 -6.28 -4.07
CA TYR A 71 9.34 -7.36 -4.39
C TYR A 71 10.29 -7.71 -3.24
N GLN A 72 10.70 -6.76 -2.39
CA GLN A 72 11.50 -7.07 -1.21
C GLN A 72 10.70 -7.84 -0.15
N ALA A 73 9.41 -7.54 0.04
CA ALA A 73 8.54 -8.35 0.89
C ALA A 73 8.49 -9.82 0.42
N SER A 74 8.36 -10.03 -0.89
CA SER A 74 8.39 -11.37 -1.50
C SER A 74 9.71 -12.12 -1.21
N GLN A 75 10.85 -11.43 -1.26
CA GLN A 75 12.16 -12.00 -0.92
C GLN A 75 12.24 -12.41 0.56
N MET A 76 11.71 -11.60 1.48
CA MET A 76 11.65 -11.96 2.90
C MET A 76 10.73 -13.17 3.14
N VAL A 77 9.57 -13.21 2.49
CA VAL A 77 8.61 -14.33 2.59
C VAL A 77 9.19 -15.64 2.08
N ALA A 78 9.96 -15.60 0.98
CA ALA A 78 10.58 -16.80 0.41
C ALA A 78 11.50 -17.56 1.40
N LEU A 79 12.03 -16.88 2.42
CA LEU A 79 12.88 -17.49 3.45
C LEU A 79 12.09 -18.29 4.48
N VAL A 80 10.82 -17.96 4.72
CA VAL A 80 10.05 -18.41 5.91
C VAL A 80 9.97 -19.93 6.02
N ALA A 81 9.60 -20.61 4.94
CA ALA A 81 9.38 -22.06 4.93
C ALA A 81 10.62 -22.88 5.34
N ASP A 82 11.82 -22.35 5.12
CA ASP A 82 13.08 -23.05 5.40
C ASP A 82 13.71 -22.60 6.73
N ARG A 83 13.10 -21.64 7.43
CA ARG A 83 13.67 -20.99 8.62
C ARG A 83 12.84 -21.14 9.88
N THR A 84 11.54 -21.43 9.77
CA THR A 84 10.68 -21.59 10.94
C THR A 84 9.59 -22.64 10.73
N ASN A 85 9.24 -23.32 11.82
CA ASN A 85 8.07 -24.21 11.92
C ASN A 85 6.91 -23.55 12.68
N ASN A 86 6.99 -22.24 12.97
CA ASN A 86 5.92 -21.49 13.59
C ASN A 86 4.78 -21.29 12.58
N GLU A 87 3.64 -21.95 12.82
CA GLU A 87 2.50 -21.92 11.91
C GLU A 87 1.88 -20.53 11.76
N ASP A 88 1.93 -19.69 12.80
CA ASP A 88 1.36 -18.35 12.72
C ASP A 88 2.21 -17.43 11.83
N VAL A 89 3.54 -17.53 11.91
CA VAL A 89 4.46 -16.82 11.01
C VAL A 89 4.32 -17.34 9.58
N ASN A 90 4.23 -18.65 9.39
CA ASN A 90 3.97 -19.26 8.08
C ASN A 90 2.62 -18.79 7.49
N ASN A 91 1.57 -18.67 8.31
CA ASN A 91 0.26 -18.16 7.90
C ASN A 91 0.33 -16.70 7.42
N ILE A 92 1.01 -15.82 8.17
CA ILE A 92 1.19 -14.43 7.75
C ILE A 92 1.98 -14.35 6.44
N ALA A 93 3.10 -15.07 6.35
CA ALA A 93 3.93 -15.07 5.15
C ALA A 93 3.14 -15.48 3.90
N ARG A 94 2.26 -16.48 4.02
CA ARG A 94 1.38 -16.93 2.93
C ARG A 94 0.37 -15.87 2.50
N LYS A 95 -0.21 -15.13 3.46
CA LYS A 95 -1.15 -14.03 3.15
C LYS A 95 -0.44 -12.90 2.42
N ILE A 96 0.74 -12.49 2.91
CA ILE A 96 1.57 -11.46 2.28
C ILE A 96 1.92 -11.87 0.84
N ALA A 97 2.41 -13.10 0.61
CA ALA A 97 2.73 -13.57 -0.74
C ALA A 97 1.55 -13.49 -1.71
N ALA A 98 0.35 -13.89 -1.27
CA ALA A 98 -0.82 -13.91 -2.13
C ALA A 98 -1.27 -12.51 -2.59
N GLY A 99 -1.15 -11.49 -1.73
CA GLY A 99 -1.50 -10.11 -2.11
C GLY A 99 -0.44 -9.45 -3.00
N GLN A 100 0.82 -9.58 -2.61
CA GLN A 100 1.92 -8.80 -3.17
C GLN A 100 2.22 -9.11 -4.64
N GLU A 101 2.07 -10.38 -5.07
CA GLU A 101 2.26 -10.77 -6.48
C GLU A 101 1.20 -10.15 -7.42
N ASP A 102 -0.06 -10.17 -6.99
CA ASP A 102 -1.19 -9.58 -7.73
C ASP A 102 -1.04 -8.06 -7.82
N GLU A 103 -0.59 -7.42 -6.74
CA GLU A 103 -0.34 -5.98 -6.69
C GLU A 103 0.81 -5.56 -7.61
N ILE A 104 1.93 -6.29 -7.62
CA ILE A 104 3.03 -6.02 -8.57
C ILE A 104 2.52 -6.10 -10.01
N THR A 105 1.75 -7.13 -10.33
CA THR A 105 1.17 -7.33 -11.67
C THR A 105 0.26 -6.17 -12.05
N PHE A 106 -0.61 -5.75 -11.12
CA PHE A 106 -1.48 -4.59 -11.30
C PHE A 106 -0.67 -3.32 -11.59
N MET A 107 0.33 -2.99 -10.77
CA MET A 107 1.14 -1.78 -10.93
C MET A 107 1.87 -1.76 -12.27
N GLN A 108 2.46 -2.89 -12.67
CA GLN A 108 3.12 -3.00 -13.96
C GLN A 108 2.14 -2.79 -15.12
N GLN A 109 0.95 -3.40 -15.07
CA GLN A 109 -0.05 -3.22 -16.12
C GLN A 109 -0.55 -1.78 -16.17
N TRP A 110 -0.83 -1.18 -15.01
CA TRP A 110 -1.29 0.20 -14.88
C TRP A 110 -0.30 1.20 -15.52
N LEU A 111 1.01 0.98 -15.33
CA LEU A 111 2.08 1.74 -15.95
C LEU A 111 2.15 1.50 -17.48
N ARG A 112 2.10 0.25 -17.94
CA ARG A 112 2.16 -0.11 -19.36
C ARG A 112 0.98 0.46 -20.16
N ASP A 113 -0.23 0.43 -19.60
CA ASP A 113 -1.44 0.99 -20.22
C ASP A 113 -1.34 2.49 -20.48
N ARG A 114 -0.47 3.17 -19.73
CA ARG A 114 -0.21 4.61 -19.82
C ARG A 114 1.08 4.93 -20.59
N GLY A 115 1.71 3.94 -21.21
CA GLY A 115 2.99 4.09 -21.91
C GLY A 115 4.17 4.43 -20.99
N ALA A 116 4.01 4.29 -19.68
CA ALA A 116 5.07 4.51 -18.71
C ALA A 116 5.97 3.28 -18.58
N LYS A 117 7.23 3.51 -18.20
CA LYS A 117 8.17 2.41 -17.94
C LYS A 117 7.74 1.68 -16.66
N ALA A 118 7.46 0.38 -16.78
CA ALA A 118 7.33 -0.52 -15.65
C ALA A 118 8.73 -1.06 -15.27
N PRO A 119 9.22 -0.81 -14.05
CA PRO A 119 10.48 -1.39 -13.58
C PRO A 119 10.40 -2.92 -13.58
N ASP A 120 11.52 -3.56 -13.91
CA ASP A 120 11.71 -4.97 -13.59
C ASP A 120 11.95 -5.08 -12.07
N PRO A 121 11.10 -5.81 -11.32
CA PRO A 121 11.24 -5.98 -9.88
C PRO A 121 12.63 -6.48 -9.46
N ALA A 122 13.25 -7.34 -10.29
CA ALA A 122 14.54 -7.95 -10.01
C ALA A 122 15.74 -7.09 -10.45
N ALA A 123 15.55 -6.10 -11.32
CA ALA A 123 16.64 -5.27 -11.84
C ALA A 123 17.32 -4.41 -10.75
N HIS A 124 16.59 -4.12 -9.67
CA HIS A 124 17.12 -3.41 -8.51
C HIS A 124 18.17 -4.21 -7.72
N ALA A 125 18.16 -5.54 -7.81
CA ALA A 125 19.19 -6.38 -7.17
C ALA A 125 20.53 -6.37 -7.92
N LYS A 126 20.58 -5.87 -9.17
CA LYS A 126 21.74 -5.98 -10.07
C LYS A 126 22.52 -4.68 -10.28
N MET A 127 21.95 -3.53 -9.92
CA MET A 127 22.54 -2.23 -10.24
C MET A 127 23.39 -1.74 -9.06
N GLY A 128 24.67 -2.10 -9.08
CA GLY A 128 25.67 -1.49 -8.22
C GLY A 128 25.70 0.03 -8.40
N HIS A 129 25.69 0.75 -7.28
CA HIS A 129 26.03 2.17 -7.10
C HIS A 129 25.17 3.27 -7.75
N ASP A 130 24.43 3.06 -8.85
CA ASP A 130 23.66 4.16 -9.50
C ASP A 130 22.18 4.27 -9.07
N VAL A 131 21.58 3.19 -8.55
CA VAL A 131 20.27 3.22 -7.87
C VAL A 131 20.37 3.57 -6.38
N SER A 132 21.57 3.96 -5.91
CA SER A 132 21.78 4.40 -4.53
C SER A 132 20.92 5.61 -4.15
N MET A 133 20.41 6.37 -5.12
CA MET A 133 19.47 7.47 -4.85
C MET A 133 18.00 7.01 -4.76
N MET A 134 17.65 5.80 -5.21
CA MET A 134 16.30 5.22 -5.03
C MET A 134 16.26 4.19 -3.88
N HIS A 135 17.37 3.49 -3.58
CA HIS A 135 17.40 2.47 -2.52
C HIS A 135 17.70 2.98 -1.12
N ALA A 136 18.38 4.13 -0.97
CA ALA A 136 18.76 4.64 0.34
C ALA A 136 17.65 5.46 1.03
N GLY A 137 16.46 5.58 0.43
CA GLY A 137 15.43 6.52 0.89
C GLY A 137 13.97 6.08 0.70
N MET A 138 13.68 4.86 0.25
CA MET A 138 12.30 4.35 0.30
C MET A 138 12.01 3.86 1.71
N ALA A 139 11.00 4.46 2.34
CA ALA A 139 10.64 4.20 3.73
C ALA A 139 10.43 2.68 3.97
N GLY A 140 10.93 2.19 5.10
CA GLY A 140 10.69 0.83 5.57
C GLY A 140 11.50 -0.31 4.92
N MET A 141 12.23 -0.08 3.82
CA MET A 141 13.02 -1.14 3.18
C MET A 141 14.09 -1.73 4.10
N ALA A 142 14.19 -3.06 4.15
CA ALA A 142 15.28 -3.77 4.79
C ALA A 142 16.59 -3.53 4.03
N THR A 143 17.63 -3.14 4.76
CA THR A 143 18.98 -2.99 4.21
C THR A 143 19.56 -4.35 3.77
N PRO A 144 20.56 -4.38 2.87
CA PRO A 144 21.25 -5.62 2.52
C PRO A 144 21.80 -6.37 3.73
N ALA A 145 22.28 -5.66 4.74
CA ALA A 145 22.77 -6.26 5.99
C ALA A 145 21.64 -6.92 6.80
N GLN A 146 20.47 -6.28 6.89
CA GLN A 146 19.29 -6.86 7.54
C GLN A 146 18.76 -8.08 6.77
N MET A 147 18.74 -8.04 5.43
CA MET A 147 18.37 -9.19 4.61
C MET A 147 19.34 -10.37 4.80
N ALA A 148 20.64 -10.10 4.88
CA ALA A 148 21.65 -11.12 5.18
C ALA A 148 21.48 -11.70 6.59
N GLN A 149 21.19 -10.85 7.58
CA GLN A 149 20.91 -11.29 8.94
C GLN A 149 19.65 -12.16 9.00
N LEU A 150 18.57 -11.76 8.32
CA LEU A 150 17.33 -12.52 8.21
C LEU A 150 17.58 -13.89 7.55
N ALA A 151 18.34 -13.93 6.46
CA ALA A 151 18.66 -15.16 5.76
C ALA A 151 19.49 -16.15 6.60
N ALA A 152 20.29 -15.64 7.55
CA ALA A 152 21.14 -16.43 8.45
C ALA A 152 20.42 -16.89 9.73
N ALA A 153 19.37 -16.19 10.17
CA ALA A 153 18.61 -16.53 11.36
C ALA A 153 17.73 -17.78 11.15
N SER A 154 17.34 -18.47 12.23
CA SER A 154 16.38 -19.59 12.20
C SER A 154 15.59 -19.70 13.50
N GLY A 155 14.46 -20.41 13.48
CA GLY A 155 13.56 -20.59 14.63
C GLY A 155 13.03 -19.26 15.15
N THR A 156 12.90 -19.12 16.47
CA THR A 156 12.33 -17.92 17.11
C THR A 156 13.11 -16.63 16.82
N GLU A 157 14.44 -16.73 16.61
CA GLU A 157 15.23 -15.56 16.20
C GLU A 157 14.82 -15.07 14.80
N PHE A 158 14.62 -16.00 13.86
CA PHE A 158 14.09 -15.69 12.55
C PHE A 158 12.69 -15.09 12.64
N ASP A 159 11.78 -15.69 13.42
CA ASP A 159 10.41 -15.20 13.59
C ASP A 159 10.39 -13.73 14.03
N ARG A 160 11.17 -13.39 15.07
CA ARG A 160 11.25 -12.03 15.59
C ARG A 160 11.82 -11.05 14.56
N LEU A 161 12.88 -11.44 13.86
CA LEU A 161 13.51 -10.59 12.86
C LEU A 161 12.60 -10.39 11.64
N PHE A 162 11.95 -11.45 11.16
CA PHE A 162 11.00 -11.40 10.06
C PHE A 162 9.84 -10.45 10.37
N LEU A 163 9.17 -10.62 11.50
CA LEU A 163 8.04 -9.77 11.91
C LEU A 163 8.48 -8.31 12.08
N THR A 164 9.64 -8.07 12.69
CA THR A 164 10.17 -6.72 12.89
C THR A 164 10.44 -6.01 11.56
N LEU A 165 11.13 -6.69 10.64
CA LEU A 165 11.47 -6.13 9.33
C LEU A 165 10.23 -5.94 8.46
N MET A 166 9.33 -6.92 8.42
CA MET A 166 8.11 -6.83 7.63
C MET A 166 7.15 -5.76 8.17
N MET A 167 7.05 -5.58 9.49
CA MET A 167 6.30 -4.44 10.06
C MET A 167 6.89 -3.09 9.67
N ALA A 168 8.22 -2.94 9.71
CA ALA A 168 8.88 -1.71 9.28
C ALA A 168 8.65 -1.45 7.78
N HIS A 169 8.75 -2.50 6.97
CA HIS A 169 8.48 -2.48 5.54
C HIS A 169 7.07 -1.99 5.23
N HIS A 170 6.05 -2.59 5.85
CA HIS A 170 4.65 -2.18 5.69
C HIS A 170 4.40 -0.75 6.13
N LYS A 171 4.96 -0.32 7.27
CA LYS A 171 4.88 1.09 7.70
C LYS A 171 5.47 2.04 6.67
N GLY A 172 6.57 1.65 6.03
CA GLY A 172 7.13 2.39 4.92
C GLY A 172 6.21 2.50 3.70
N ALA A 173 5.50 1.43 3.34
CA ALA A 173 4.49 1.49 2.29
C ALA A 173 3.33 2.44 2.66
N LEU A 174 2.90 2.45 3.93
CA LEU A 174 1.87 3.36 4.42
C LEU A 174 2.33 4.83 4.36
N GLU A 175 3.58 5.13 4.70
CA GLU A 175 4.17 6.46 4.54
C GLU A 175 4.17 6.90 3.07
N MET A 176 4.55 6.02 2.14
CA MET A 176 4.50 6.31 0.69
C MET A 176 3.07 6.59 0.20
N VAL A 177 2.07 5.91 0.77
CA VAL A 177 0.65 6.15 0.45
C VAL A 177 0.19 7.51 0.98
N ASP A 178 0.59 7.88 2.20
CA ASP A 178 0.26 9.19 2.76
C ASP A 178 0.95 10.32 1.97
N ASP A 179 2.24 10.16 1.62
CA ASP A 179 2.98 11.09 0.76
C ASP A 179 2.32 11.30 -0.61
N LEU A 180 1.77 10.22 -1.20
CA LEU A 180 1.01 10.29 -2.44
C LEU A 180 -0.27 11.12 -2.26
N PHE A 181 -1.05 10.87 -1.21
CA PHE A 181 -2.31 11.59 -0.98
C PHE A 181 -2.11 13.06 -0.62
N ASP A 182 -0.95 13.44 -0.10
CA ASP A 182 -0.59 14.84 0.13
C ASP A 182 -0.34 15.62 -1.18
N GLN A 183 -0.13 14.94 -2.31
CA GLN A 183 0.04 15.58 -3.61
C GLN A 183 -1.32 15.99 -4.20
N GLN A 184 -1.46 17.27 -4.57
CA GLN A 184 -2.68 17.76 -5.20
C GLN A 184 -2.93 17.06 -6.55
N GLY A 185 -4.09 16.42 -6.66
CA GLY A 185 -4.51 15.73 -7.89
C GLY A 185 -3.97 14.31 -8.05
N ALA A 186 -3.23 13.79 -7.07
CA ALA A 186 -2.85 12.37 -7.03
C ALA A 186 -4.05 11.46 -6.82
N ALA A 187 -3.90 10.20 -7.26
CA ALA A 187 -4.88 9.13 -7.12
C ALA A 187 -6.30 9.54 -7.56
N TYR A 188 -6.41 10.41 -8.57
CA TYR A 188 -7.71 10.86 -9.09
C TYR A 188 -8.41 9.78 -9.95
N ASP A 189 -7.61 8.93 -10.59
CA ASP A 189 -8.11 7.73 -11.27
C ASP A 189 -8.78 6.78 -10.25
N PRO A 190 -10.08 6.46 -10.39
CA PRO A 190 -10.80 5.59 -9.45
C PRO A 190 -10.18 4.20 -9.30
N VAL A 191 -9.54 3.68 -10.36
CA VAL A 191 -8.88 2.37 -10.33
C VAL A 191 -7.63 2.43 -9.45
N MET A 192 -6.85 3.50 -9.59
CA MET A 192 -5.68 3.76 -8.75
C MET A 192 -6.09 4.06 -7.30
N TYR A 193 -7.08 4.93 -7.10
CA TYR A 193 -7.57 5.27 -5.76
C TYR A 193 -7.93 4.02 -4.97
N ARG A 194 -8.72 3.12 -5.59
CA ARG A 194 -9.11 1.85 -4.96
C ARG A 194 -7.89 1.01 -4.62
N PHE A 195 -6.96 0.83 -5.56
CA PHE A 195 -5.73 0.09 -5.31
C PHE A 195 -4.94 0.63 -4.12
N VAL A 196 -4.71 1.95 -4.07
CA VAL A 196 -3.97 2.60 -2.97
C VAL A 196 -4.70 2.45 -1.63
N THR A 197 -6.03 2.54 -1.61
CA THR A 197 -6.81 2.30 -0.38
C THR A 197 -6.82 0.85 0.06
N ASP A 198 -6.78 -0.09 -0.88
CA ASP A 198 -6.69 -1.53 -0.59
C ASP A 198 -5.33 -1.83 0.04
N VAL A 199 -4.22 -1.36 -0.58
CA VAL A 199 -2.86 -1.43 0.00
C VAL A 199 -2.84 -0.85 1.42
N ARG A 200 -3.39 0.35 1.63
CA ARG A 200 -3.45 0.95 2.97
C ARG A 200 -4.17 0.05 3.97
N THR A 201 -5.30 -0.53 3.57
CA THR A 201 -6.14 -1.34 4.46
C THR A 201 -5.46 -2.66 4.82
N ASP A 202 -4.94 -3.35 3.81
CA ASP A 202 -4.31 -4.65 3.98
C ASP A 202 -3.02 -4.53 4.78
N GLN A 203 -2.14 -3.57 4.44
CA GLN A 203 -0.87 -3.37 5.14
C GLN A 203 -1.10 -2.99 6.61
N ASN A 204 -2.13 -2.21 6.96
CA ASN A 204 -2.49 -1.93 8.35
C ASN A 204 -2.93 -3.21 9.09
N SER A 205 -3.82 -4.00 8.48
CA SER A 205 -4.27 -5.26 9.11
C SER A 205 -3.13 -6.25 9.30
N GLU A 206 -2.16 -6.29 8.39
CA GLU A 206 -0.99 -7.14 8.49
C GLU A 206 -0.01 -6.65 9.57
N VAL A 207 0.20 -5.33 9.70
CA VAL A 207 0.99 -4.75 10.81
C VAL A 207 0.38 -5.12 12.15
N ASP A 208 -0.93 -4.99 12.33
CA ASP A 208 -1.61 -5.33 13.58
C ASP A 208 -1.43 -6.81 13.95
N ARG A 209 -1.59 -7.71 12.97
CA ARG A 209 -1.38 -9.15 13.16
C ARG A 209 0.06 -9.48 13.50
N MET A 210 1.01 -8.89 12.78
CA MET A 210 2.44 -9.11 13.05
C MET A 210 2.84 -8.59 14.43
N ASN A 211 2.30 -7.44 14.85
CA ASN A 211 2.54 -6.89 16.18
C ASN A 211 2.02 -7.84 17.28
N ALA A 212 0.79 -8.34 17.13
CA ALA A 212 0.22 -9.29 18.07
C ALA A 212 1.03 -10.60 18.16
N LEU A 213 1.53 -11.11 17.03
CA LEU A 213 2.43 -12.28 17.04
C LEU A 213 3.76 -11.96 17.71
N LEU A 214 4.34 -10.79 17.44
CA LEU A 214 5.62 -10.40 18.00
C LEU A 214 5.55 -10.25 19.52
N GLU A 215 4.46 -9.70 20.05
CA GLU A 215 4.17 -9.66 21.50
C GLU A 215 4.14 -11.06 22.11
N GLY A 216 3.52 -12.03 21.44
CA GLY A 216 3.52 -13.43 21.87
C GLY A 216 4.88 -14.13 21.85
N LEU A 217 5.85 -13.59 21.09
CA LEU A 217 7.22 -14.11 21.01
C LEU A 217 8.20 -13.42 21.95
N ALA A 218 7.76 -12.42 22.71
CA ALA A 218 8.63 -11.72 23.63
C ALA A 218 8.97 -12.59 24.85
N GLU A 219 10.24 -12.57 25.24
CA GLU A 219 10.73 -13.33 26.40
C GLU A 219 10.29 -12.73 27.73
N ASP A 220 9.82 -11.48 27.71
CA ASP A 220 9.30 -10.79 28.88
C ASP A 220 7.85 -11.25 29.15
N PRO A 221 7.59 -11.96 30.26
CA PRO A 221 6.25 -12.48 30.58
C PRO A 221 5.19 -11.39 30.79
N ARG A 222 5.58 -10.12 30.83
CA ARG A 222 4.64 -8.98 30.95
C ARG A 222 3.97 -8.60 29.64
N THR A 223 4.49 -9.06 28.50
CA THR A 223 4.06 -8.65 27.14
C THR A 223 2.75 -9.29 26.67
N THR A 224 2.34 -10.39 27.29
CA THR A 224 1.08 -11.09 26.99
C THR A 224 -0.01 -10.86 28.04
N LEU A 225 0.23 -9.94 28.98
CA LEU A 225 -0.76 -9.58 29.98
C LEU A 225 -1.87 -8.76 29.32
N ALA A 226 -3.11 -9.25 29.42
CA ALA A 226 -4.27 -8.51 28.97
C ALA A 226 -4.34 -7.16 29.69
N ALA A 227 -4.65 -6.09 28.97
CA ALA A 227 -4.89 -4.78 29.58
C ALA A 227 -6.09 -4.89 30.54
N GLY A 228 -5.81 -4.89 31.84
CA GLY A 228 -6.80 -4.99 32.88
C GLY A 228 -6.33 -4.28 34.14
N TYR A 229 -7.22 -3.46 34.71
CA TYR A 229 -7.08 -2.87 36.04
C TYR A 229 -6.99 -3.92 37.18
N LEU A 230 -7.20 -5.21 36.87
CA LEU A 230 -7.46 -6.26 37.86
C LEU A 230 -6.38 -7.34 38.05
N ASP A 231 -5.24 -7.38 37.34
CA ASP A 231 -4.35 -8.56 37.49
C ASP A 231 -2.83 -8.41 37.62
N ALA A 232 -2.23 -7.22 37.53
CA ALA A 232 -0.86 -7.04 38.03
C ALA A 232 -0.74 -7.37 39.53
N GLY A 233 -1.85 -7.26 40.28
CA GLY A 233 -1.95 -7.63 41.70
C GLY A 233 -2.10 -9.13 41.97
N GLN A 234 -2.56 -9.95 41.01
CA GLN A 234 -2.63 -11.40 41.17
C GLN A 234 -1.30 -12.09 40.88
N ALA A 235 -0.47 -11.53 39.99
CA ALA A 235 0.91 -12.00 39.81
C ALA A 235 1.75 -11.96 41.11
N ILE A 236 1.36 -11.12 42.07
CA ILE A 236 2.01 -10.98 43.39
C ILE A 236 1.39 -11.89 44.46
N LYS A 237 0.24 -12.54 44.20
CA LYS A 237 -0.39 -13.44 45.17
C LYS A 237 0.48 -14.70 45.33
N GLY A 238 1.19 -14.75 46.46
CA GLY A 238 2.11 -15.85 46.80
C GLY A 238 3.59 -15.50 46.67
N LEU A 239 3.92 -14.31 46.14
CA LEU A 239 5.29 -13.79 46.21
C LEU A 239 5.52 -13.14 47.58
N THR A 240 6.66 -13.46 48.20
CA THR A 240 7.12 -12.81 49.43
C THR A 240 7.99 -11.62 49.06
N LEU A 241 7.68 -10.44 49.60
CA LEU A 241 8.51 -9.25 49.40
C LEU A 241 9.88 -9.46 50.06
N VAL A 242 10.94 -9.61 49.25
CA VAL A 242 12.32 -9.78 49.74
C VAL A 242 13.02 -8.43 49.92
N GLY A 243 12.53 -7.38 49.24
CA GLY A 243 13.02 -6.01 49.38
C GLY A 243 12.32 -5.07 48.41
N SER A 244 12.18 -3.81 48.79
CA SER A 244 11.73 -2.73 47.91
C SER A 244 12.91 -1.82 47.64
N LEU A 245 13.24 -1.61 46.37
CA LEU A 245 14.21 -0.57 46.00
C LEU A 245 13.47 0.77 45.89
N PRO A 246 13.99 1.85 46.49
CA PRO A 246 13.42 3.17 46.26
C PRO A 246 13.58 3.56 44.79
N LYS A 247 12.67 4.41 44.32
CA LYS A 247 12.73 5.02 42.99
C LYS A 247 14.12 5.64 42.76
N PRO A 248 14.80 5.36 41.64
CA PRO A 248 16.13 5.90 41.36
C PRO A 248 16.14 7.43 41.45
N ALA A 249 17.24 7.99 41.96
CA ALA A 249 17.41 9.44 42.01
C ALA A 249 17.29 10.02 40.60
N GLY A 250 16.39 11.00 40.41
CA GLY A 250 16.19 11.71 39.13
C GLY A 250 14.89 11.38 38.39
N PHE A 251 14.11 10.38 38.82
CA PHE A 251 12.80 10.14 38.23
C PHE A 251 11.78 11.09 38.89
N PHE A 252 11.32 12.12 38.16
CA PHE A 252 10.39 13.15 38.64
C PHE A 252 9.07 13.03 37.87
N ASP A 253 7.96 12.98 38.60
CA ASP A 253 6.62 13.05 38.00
C ASP A 253 6.11 14.49 38.19
N PRO A 254 6.01 15.30 37.12
CA PRO A 254 5.59 16.69 37.23
C PRO A 254 4.14 16.85 37.67
N GLU A 255 3.29 15.84 37.43
CA GLU A 255 1.88 15.84 37.82
C GLU A 255 1.68 15.30 39.25
N ASN A 256 2.70 14.65 39.82
CA ASN A 256 2.70 14.17 41.21
C ASN A 256 4.07 14.35 41.89
N PRO A 257 4.50 15.61 42.11
CA PRO A 257 5.83 15.92 42.64
C PRO A 257 6.02 15.43 44.08
N ALA A 258 4.93 15.20 44.82
CA ALA A 258 4.94 14.69 46.18
C ALA A 258 4.90 13.15 46.25
N GLY A 259 4.74 12.45 45.11
CA GLY A 259 4.64 10.99 45.06
C GLY A 259 3.47 10.42 45.86
N MET A 260 2.36 11.17 45.95
CA MET A 260 1.17 10.74 46.67
C MET A 260 0.49 9.55 45.95
N GLN A 261 -0.16 8.67 46.71
CA GLN A 261 -0.97 7.60 46.11
C GLN A 261 -2.08 8.22 45.26
N LEU A 262 -2.18 7.82 44.00
CA LEU A 262 -3.29 8.21 43.12
C LEU A 262 -4.58 7.51 43.59
N GLU A 263 -5.68 8.25 43.66
CA GLU A 263 -6.99 7.68 43.99
C GLU A 263 -7.50 6.75 42.87
N ALA A 264 -8.15 5.66 43.26
CA ALA A 264 -8.66 4.66 42.33
C ALA A 264 -9.79 5.22 41.45
N ALA A 265 -9.62 5.16 40.13
CA ALA A 265 -10.68 5.47 39.18
C ALA A 265 -11.81 4.42 39.27
N THR A 266 -13.06 4.88 39.33
CA THR A 266 -14.26 4.03 39.38
C THR A 266 -14.49 3.33 38.03
N GLU A 267 -14.99 2.09 38.11
CA GLU A 267 -15.06 1.10 37.03
C GLU A 267 -15.78 1.57 35.75
N SER A 268 -15.23 1.24 34.58
CA SER A 268 -15.88 1.34 33.27
C SER A 268 -16.23 -0.06 32.72
N PRO A 269 -17.28 -0.21 31.88
CA PRO A 269 -17.94 -1.50 31.64
C PRO A 269 -17.18 -2.38 30.63
N VAL A 270 -17.15 -3.67 30.94
CA VAL A 270 -16.47 -4.74 30.18
C VAL A 270 -17.20 -5.06 28.87
N ALA A 271 -16.48 -5.01 27.73
CA ALA A 271 -16.95 -5.52 26.45
C ALA A 271 -16.68 -7.04 26.32
N LYS A 272 -17.60 -7.77 25.67
CA LYS A 272 -17.54 -9.24 25.52
C LYS A 272 -16.60 -9.68 24.39
N PRO A 273 -16.00 -10.91 24.46
CA PRO A 273 -15.11 -11.42 23.43
C PRO A 273 -15.85 -11.87 22.17
N VAL A 274 -15.20 -11.71 21.01
CA VAL A 274 -15.63 -12.21 19.70
C VAL A 274 -15.00 -13.59 19.46
N GLU A 275 -15.80 -14.56 19.00
CA GLU A 275 -15.37 -15.93 18.71
C GLU A 275 -14.69 -16.03 17.34
N ASP A 276 -13.56 -16.74 17.29
CA ASP A 276 -12.74 -16.96 16.09
C ASP A 276 -13.13 -18.28 15.39
N ASN A 277 -13.53 -18.21 14.13
CA ASN A 277 -13.88 -19.37 13.30
C ASN A 277 -12.65 -19.86 12.52
N LYS A 278 -12.19 -21.09 12.81
CA LYS A 278 -11.11 -21.76 12.07
C LYS A 278 -11.68 -22.54 10.88
N ASP A 279 -11.24 -22.21 9.67
CA ASP A 279 -11.47 -23.02 8.47
C ASP A 279 -10.14 -23.58 7.94
N GLY A 280 -10.06 -24.92 7.86
CA GLY A 280 -8.84 -25.70 7.66
C GLY A 280 -8.52 -26.06 6.21
N GLY A 281 -9.20 -25.47 5.22
CA GLY A 281 -9.04 -25.83 3.80
C GLY A 281 -7.89 -25.11 3.04
N LYS A 282 -7.25 -24.08 3.61
CA LYS A 282 -6.36 -23.16 2.86
C LYS A 282 -4.87 -23.51 2.86
N GLN A 283 -4.45 -24.59 3.52
CA GLN A 283 -3.03 -24.92 3.67
C GLN A 283 -2.38 -25.42 2.36
N ASP A 284 -3.10 -26.19 1.54
CA ASP A 284 -2.54 -26.82 0.32
C ASP A 284 -2.34 -25.86 -0.86
N GLU A 285 -3.18 -24.83 -0.99
CA GLU A 285 -3.00 -23.80 -2.04
C GLU A 285 -1.85 -22.85 -1.69
N ALA A 286 -1.67 -22.58 -0.41
CA ALA A 286 -0.72 -21.59 0.06
C ALA A 286 0.73 -22.12 0.06
N SER A 287 0.94 -23.43 0.28
CA SER A 287 2.24 -24.07 0.02
C SER A 287 2.61 -24.07 -1.47
N LYS A 288 1.62 -24.14 -2.38
CA LYS A 288 1.85 -24.01 -3.82
C LYS A 288 2.24 -22.58 -4.21
N ALA A 289 1.62 -21.56 -3.59
CA ALA A 289 1.97 -20.16 -3.82
C ALA A 289 3.43 -19.86 -3.43
N ILE A 290 3.89 -20.32 -2.25
CA ILE A 290 5.31 -20.15 -1.85
C ILE A 290 6.27 -20.87 -2.81
N ALA A 291 5.92 -22.08 -3.25
CA ALA A 291 6.74 -22.81 -4.22
C ALA A 291 6.78 -22.12 -5.60
N ALA A 292 5.65 -21.54 -6.03
CA ALA A 292 5.56 -20.73 -7.24
C ALA A 292 6.42 -19.47 -7.11
N LEU A 293 6.39 -18.78 -5.97
CA LEU A 293 7.22 -17.61 -5.70
C LEU A 293 8.71 -17.94 -5.76
N LYS A 294 9.16 -19.01 -5.07
CA LYS A 294 10.57 -19.47 -5.13
C LYS A 294 10.99 -19.76 -6.58
N THR A 295 10.10 -20.34 -7.37
CA THR A 295 10.33 -20.65 -8.79
C THR A 295 10.37 -19.38 -9.64
N ALA A 296 9.46 -18.43 -9.42
CA ALA A 296 9.41 -17.16 -10.15
C ALA A 296 10.63 -16.29 -9.87
N ILE A 297 11.07 -16.19 -8.61
CA ILE A 297 12.31 -15.51 -8.22
C ILE A 297 13.50 -16.18 -8.90
N SER A 298 13.61 -17.51 -8.84
CA SER A 298 14.68 -18.26 -9.50
C SER A 298 14.68 -18.07 -11.03
N ALA A 299 13.50 -18.03 -11.65
CA ALA A 299 13.35 -17.80 -13.09
C ALA A 299 13.81 -16.39 -13.47
N LEU A 300 13.42 -15.37 -12.72
CA LEU A 300 13.86 -13.98 -12.90
C LEU A 300 15.37 -13.83 -12.70
N GLU A 301 15.96 -14.51 -11.71
CA GLU A 301 17.41 -14.54 -11.49
C GLU A 301 18.19 -15.25 -12.62
N SER A 302 17.60 -16.29 -13.21
CA SER A 302 18.21 -17.06 -14.31
C SER A 302 18.11 -16.36 -15.66
N ALA A 303 16.95 -15.78 -16.01
CA ALA A 303 16.74 -15.06 -17.27
C ALA A 303 17.65 -13.84 -17.43
N THR A 304 18.15 -13.33 -16.31
CA THR A 304 19.02 -12.15 -16.25
C THR A 304 20.52 -12.53 -16.17
N LYS A 305 20.87 -13.83 -16.23
CA LYS A 305 22.26 -14.33 -16.33
C LYS A 305 22.71 -14.57 -17.77
N ASP A 306 21.77 -14.71 -18.71
CA ASP A 306 22.07 -15.03 -20.11
C ASP A 306 22.26 -13.78 -21.01
N ASP A 307 22.03 -12.58 -20.48
CA ASP A 307 22.15 -11.29 -21.19
C ASP A 307 23.44 -10.49 -20.84
N ASN A 308 24.48 -11.14 -20.29
CA ASN A 308 25.76 -10.49 -19.95
C ASN A 308 26.96 -11.19 -20.60
#